data_AF-A0A524MC32-F1
#
_entry.id   AF-A0A524MC32-F1
#
_cell.length_a   1.000
_cell.length_b   1.000
_cell.length_c   1.000
_cell.angle_alpha   90.00
_cell.angle_beta   90.00
_cell.angle_gamma   90.00
#
_symmetry.space_group_name_H-M   'P 1'
#
loop_
_entity.id
_entity.type
_entity.pdbx_description
1 polymer ?
#
loop_
_entity_poly.entity_id
_entity_poly.type
_entity_poly.pdbx_seq_one_letter_code
_entity_poly.pdbx_strand_id
1 'polypeptide(L)'
;MASQPKIAPLPSNAPPFAHEFTKRMRDRKDVTKKPSVRQTQSIPMLLSSRFFRNGKLTLDDFLDAAVYTTYPPDQKIAREIAEDILLGREKETKTPEEQDVVVKATVVKTDALAKVMEQIKREQELAKVIKKDKVEAGYEYLLELRKQEDKSLYNASRDYLTDGEIVLRGITSNEELKETASAELMGKFGALSSQDMQNSQVLDCLDQVCDSPNAAEQIAASSLRGDNDVEQKFSDLSQRDTSTAARALRHMEEMGTLTPDQQKALDQKLQDDLDDLSEAADYAKELGRVPDNIDKHIKDAPQKFSLSDAAEFAKKIKESTGTDIMDDLLEQYDEQYDSGADQNVDLRQLAENARQSESWKSLVEKEAQSILDSADSRSSPSDFLRSALAQNQPHEKNLPSQDAKKQWNKAMQKLADGAVEKSPTKSHLRQTVKHASRLGQVPSEKA
;
A
#
# COMPACT_ATOMS: atom_id res chain seq x y z
N MET A 1 -41.26 -17.32 22.74
CA MET A 1 -41.41 -15.98 22.13
C MET A 1 -40.00 -15.51 21.81
N ALA A 2 -39.67 -15.32 20.53
CA ALA A 2 -38.33 -14.90 20.12
C ALA A 2 -38.07 -13.49 20.67
N SER A 3 -37.06 -13.35 21.52
CA SER A 3 -36.60 -12.05 22.01
C SER A 3 -36.06 -11.26 20.82
N GLN A 4 -36.77 -10.19 20.43
CA GLN A 4 -36.29 -9.29 19.39
C GLN A 4 -34.94 -8.68 19.83
N PRO A 5 -33.98 -8.51 18.91
CA PRO A 5 -32.70 -7.90 19.23
C PRO A 5 -32.92 -6.49 19.78
N LYS A 6 -32.27 -6.17 20.91
CA LYS A 6 -32.40 -4.86 21.58
C LYS A 6 -31.79 -3.73 20.74
N ILE A 7 -30.88 -4.08 19.84
CA ILE A 7 -30.18 -3.16 18.95
C ILE A 7 -30.59 -3.47 17.51
N ALA A 8 -31.25 -2.52 16.86
CA ALA A 8 -31.47 -2.58 15.41
C ALA A 8 -30.12 -2.39 14.69
N PRO A 9 -29.84 -3.10 13.58
CA PRO A 9 -28.58 -2.98 12.85
C PRO A 9 -28.58 -1.70 11.99
N LEU A 10 -28.57 -0.56 12.66
CA LEU A 10 -28.51 0.77 12.07
C LEU A 10 -27.17 1.42 12.42
N PRO A 11 -26.57 2.24 11.53
CA PRO A 11 -25.32 2.94 11.81
C PRO A 11 -25.34 3.79 13.08
N SER A 12 -26.51 4.34 13.44
CA SER A 12 -26.72 5.12 14.67
C SER A 12 -26.45 4.32 15.95
N ASN A 13 -26.54 2.99 15.89
CA ASN A 13 -26.35 2.10 17.03
C ASN A 13 -24.90 1.59 17.17
N ALA A 14 -24.02 1.90 16.22
CA ALA A 14 -22.61 1.49 16.29
C ALA A 14 -21.83 2.15 17.44
N PRO A 15 -21.95 3.46 17.71
CA PRO A 15 -21.30 4.08 18.87
C PRO A 15 -21.76 3.56 20.26
N PRO A 16 -23.08 3.43 20.57
CA PRO A 16 -23.51 2.92 21.86
C PRO A 16 -23.14 1.44 22.05
N PHE A 17 -23.22 0.63 21.00
CA PHE A 17 -22.74 -0.76 21.01
C PHE A 17 -21.25 -0.85 21.35
N ALA A 18 -20.41 -0.06 20.66
CA ALA A 18 -18.97 -0.07 20.87
C ALA A 18 -18.60 0.34 22.31
N HIS A 19 -19.31 1.33 22.87
CA HIS A 19 -19.09 1.75 24.26
C HIS A 19 -19.47 0.67 25.27
N GLU A 20 -20.62 0.02 25.08
CA GLU A 20 -21.07 -1.04 25.97
C GLU A 20 -20.16 -2.27 25.88
N PHE A 21 -19.74 -2.63 24.67
CA PHE A 21 -18.82 -3.71 24.41
C PHE A 21 -17.47 -3.51 25.10
N THR A 22 -16.83 -2.35 24.90
CA THR A 22 -15.53 -2.10 25.52
C THR A 22 -15.62 -1.98 27.04
N LYS A 23 -16.72 -1.47 27.58
CA LYS A 23 -16.99 -1.49 29.03
C LYS A 23 -17.08 -2.93 29.56
N ARG A 24 -17.91 -3.79 28.96
CA ARG A 24 -18.09 -5.19 29.39
C ARG A 24 -16.79 -6.00 29.28
N MET A 25 -15.99 -5.76 28.24
CA MET A 25 -14.67 -6.38 28.06
C MET A 25 -13.65 -5.91 29.13
N ARG A 26 -13.69 -4.66 29.59
CA ARG A 26 -12.78 -4.15 30.63
C ARG A 26 -13.10 -4.67 32.03
N ASP A 27 -14.36 -4.99 32.27
CA ASP A 27 -14.87 -5.49 33.56
C ASP A 27 -14.67 -7.00 33.75
N ARG A 28 -14.36 -7.73 32.67
CA ARG A 28 -14.10 -9.19 32.68
C ARG A 28 -12.67 -9.48 33.15
N LYS A 29 -12.52 -10.39 34.11
CA LYS A 29 -11.23 -10.74 34.77
C LYS A 29 -10.37 -11.71 33.95
N ASP A 30 -11.01 -12.43 33.05
CA ASP A 30 -10.51 -13.43 32.10
C ASP A 30 -10.00 -12.82 30.78
N VAL A 31 -10.14 -11.51 30.58
CA VAL A 31 -9.58 -10.81 29.42
C VAL A 31 -8.10 -10.55 29.65
N THR A 32 -7.27 -11.13 28.79
CA THR A 32 -5.80 -11.05 28.85
C THR A 32 -5.32 -9.62 28.58
N LYS A 33 -5.88 -8.96 27.56
CA LYS A 33 -5.51 -7.60 27.17
C LYS A 33 -6.72 -6.68 27.18
N LYS A 34 -6.82 -5.85 28.23
CA LYS A 34 -7.93 -4.90 28.38
C LYS A 34 -8.01 -3.98 27.15
N PRO A 35 -9.20 -3.82 26.55
CA PRO A 35 -9.36 -3.03 25.34
C PRO A 35 -9.06 -1.55 25.61
N SER A 36 -8.39 -0.91 24.66
CA SER A 36 -8.02 0.51 24.75
C SER A 36 -9.18 1.41 24.30
N VAL A 37 -9.09 2.71 24.60
CA VAL A 37 -10.05 3.71 24.11
C VAL A 37 -10.11 3.71 22.58
N ARG A 38 -9.00 3.42 21.89
CA ARG A 38 -8.94 3.32 20.42
C ARG A 38 -9.85 2.22 19.88
N GLN A 39 -10.01 1.12 20.60
CA GLN A 39 -10.91 0.03 20.19
C GLN A 39 -12.39 0.46 20.18
N THR A 40 -12.77 1.41 21.04
CA THR A 40 -14.12 1.99 21.05
C THR A 40 -14.38 2.82 19.78
N GLN A 41 -13.34 3.33 19.13
CA GLN A 41 -13.42 4.06 17.87
C GLN A 41 -13.31 3.14 16.64
N SER A 42 -12.52 2.07 16.75
CA SER A 42 -12.31 1.13 15.64
C SER A 42 -13.59 0.36 15.26
N ILE A 43 -14.44 0.01 16.23
CA ILE A 43 -15.70 -0.72 15.96
C ILE A 43 -16.67 0.12 15.11
N PRO A 44 -17.01 1.39 15.47
CA PRO A 44 -17.84 2.23 14.61
C PRO A 44 -17.22 2.54 13.25
N MET A 45 -15.90 2.69 13.16
CA MET A 45 -15.21 2.92 11.88
C MET A 45 -15.35 1.72 10.93
N LEU A 46 -15.18 0.50 11.44
CA LEU A 46 -15.31 -0.73 10.66
C LEU A 46 -16.76 -0.99 10.25
N LEU A 47 -17.73 -0.67 11.12
CA LEU A 47 -19.15 -0.75 10.77
C LEU A 47 -19.54 0.31 9.74
N SER A 48 -19.00 1.52 9.85
CA SER A 48 -19.28 2.59 8.88
C SER A 48 -18.75 2.22 7.49
N SER A 49 -17.53 1.68 7.39
CA SER A 49 -16.97 1.25 6.12
C SER A 49 -17.77 0.10 5.48
N ARG A 50 -18.24 -0.87 6.28
CA ARG A 50 -19.13 -1.94 5.80
C ARG A 50 -20.48 -1.40 5.34
N PHE A 51 -21.06 -0.43 6.06
CA PHE A 51 -22.31 0.21 5.66
C PHE A 51 -22.17 0.98 4.34
N PHE A 52 -21.09 1.74 4.15
CA PHE A 52 -20.84 2.46 2.89
C PHE A 52 -20.61 1.52 1.70
N ARG A 53 -20.04 0.33 1.94
CA ARG A 53 -19.80 -0.67 0.89
C ARG A 53 -21.07 -1.46 0.52
N ASN A 54 -21.86 -1.86 1.51
CA ASN A 54 -22.95 -2.83 1.34
C ASN A 54 -24.35 -2.20 1.41
N GLY A 55 -24.48 -0.94 1.78
CA GLY A 55 -25.74 -0.20 1.90
C GLY A 55 -26.64 -0.60 3.08
N LYS A 56 -26.28 -1.64 3.83
CA LYS A 56 -26.99 -2.14 5.02
C LYS A 56 -26.01 -2.77 6.02
N LEU A 57 -26.39 -2.80 7.29
CA LEU A 57 -25.70 -3.55 8.33
C LEU A 57 -26.54 -4.74 8.76
N THR A 58 -25.88 -5.84 9.09
CA THR A 58 -26.48 -7.02 9.75
C THR A 58 -26.05 -7.09 11.21
N LEU A 59 -26.68 -7.96 12.01
CA LEU A 59 -26.21 -8.22 13.38
C LEU A 59 -24.83 -8.90 13.39
N ASP A 60 -24.54 -9.69 12.36
CA ASP A 60 -23.24 -10.35 12.18
C ASP A 60 -22.13 -9.33 11.96
N ASP A 61 -22.41 -8.21 11.30
CA ASP A 61 -21.43 -7.12 11.14
C ASP A 61 -20.99 -6.55 12.50
N PHE A 62 -21.91 -6.44 13.47
CA PHE A 62 -21.61 -5.95 14.82
C PHE A 62 -20.78 -6.97 15.61
N LEU A 63 -21.08 -8.27 15.45
CA LEU A 63 -20.31 -9.36 16.04
C LEU A 63 -18.89 -9.41 15.48
N ASP A 64 -18.76 -9.40 14.15
CA ASP A 64 -17.49 -9.41 13.45
C ASP A 64 -16.63 -8.21 13.85
N ALA A 65 -17.22 -7.01 13.87
CA ALA A 65 -16.48 -5.80 14.23
C ALA A 65 -15.94 -5.86 15.67
N ALA A 66 -16.72 -6.41 16.61
CA ALA A 66 -16.27 -6.62 17.99
C ALA A 66 -15.16 -7.67 18.09
N VAL A 67 -15.26 -8.76 17.33
CA VAL A 67 -14.27 -9.85 17.34
C VAL A 67 -12.96 -9.43 16.67
N TYR A 68 -13.01 -8.87 15.45
CA TYR A 68 -11.81 -8.49 14.69
C TYR A 68 -11.02 -7.36 15.31
N THR A 69 -11.67 -6.49 16.09
CA THR A 69 -10.99 -5.40 16.80
C THR A 69 -10.42 -5.85 18.15
N THR A 70 -10.67 -7.10 18.57
CA THR A 70 -10.19 -7.67 19.84
C THR A 70 -8.92 -8.51 19.65
N TYR A 71 -8.06 -8.51 20.67
CA TYR A 71 -6.84 -9.32 20.73
C TYR A 71 -7.15 -10.82 20.50
N PRO A 72 -6.42 -11.55 19.61
CA PRO A 72 -6.82 -12.89 19.14
C PRO A 72 -7.15 -13.93 20.23
N PRO A 73 -6.41 -14.03 21.34
CA PRO A 73 -6.74 -14.93 22.44
C PRO A 73 -8.08 -14.62 23.14
N ASP A 74 -8.48 -13.34 23.16
CA ASP A 74 -9.68 -12.88 23.85
C ASP A 74 -10.91 -12.82 22.91
N GLN A 75 -10.77 -13.22 21.64
CA GLN A 75 -11.85 -13.15 20.63
C GLN A 75 -13.07 -14.01 20.98
N LYS A 76 -12.87 -15.15 21.66
CA LYS A 76 -13.98 -15.98 22.15
C LYS A 76 -14.82 -15.24 23.21
N ILE A 77 -14.15 -14.51 24.11
CA ILE A 77 -14.79 -13.70 25.15
C ILE A 77 -15.49 -12.49 24.54
N ALA A 78 -14.88 -11.86 23.54
CA ALA A 78 -15.49 -10.77 22.78
C ALA A 78 -16.76 -11.20 22.06
N ARG A 79 -16.77 -12.37 21.42
CA ARG A 79 -17.98 -12.90 20.77
C ARG A 79 -19.13 -13.06 21.77
N GLU A 80 -18.87 -13.69 22.92
CA GLU A 80 -19.87 -13.88 23.97
C GLU A 80 -20.45 -12.55 24.46
N ILE A 81 -19.59 -11.55 24.72
CA ILE A 81 -20.03 -10.23 25.20
C ILE A 81 -20.82 -9.47 24.13
N ALA A 82 -20.39 -9.55 22.86
CA ALA A 82 -21.08 -8.90 21.76
C ALA A 82 -22.47 -9.52 21.51
N GLU A 83 -22.57 -10.85 21.58
CA GLU A 83 -23.85 -11.57 21.51
C GLU A 83 -24.78 -11.18 22.66
N ASP A 84 -24.26 -11.11 23.89
CA ASP A 84 -25.05 -10.70 25.06
C ASP A 84 -25.59 -9.27 24.94
N ILE A 85 -24.82 -8.35 24.36
CA ILE A 85 -25.26 -6.96 24.12
C ILE A 85 -26.34 -6.92 23.04
N LEU A 86 -26.14 -7.60 21.91
CA LEU A 86 -27.09 -7.61 20.79
C LEU A 86 -28.41 -8.29 21.16
N LEU A 87 -28.35 -9.35 21.97
CA LEU A 87 -29.51 -10.08 22.48
C LEU A 87 -30.13 -9.43 23.73
N GLY A 88 -29.53 -8.38 24.28
CA GLY A 88 -30.07 -7.63 25.42
C GLY A 88 -30.06 -8.39 26.74
N ARG A 89 -29.13 -9.33 26.95
CA ARG A 89 -28.96 -10.04 28.24
C ARG A 89 -28.29 -9.09 29.24
N GLU A 90 -29.02 -8.68 30.27
CA GLU A 90 -28.50 -7.86 31.37
C GLU A 90 -27.68 -8.71 32.36
N LYS A 91 -26.60 -8.14 32.88
CA LYS A 91 -25.64 -8.81 33.76
C LYS A 91 -26.26 -8.97 35.16
N GLU A 92 -26.38 -10.20 35.66
CA GLU A 92 -26.53 -10.42 37.10
C GLU A 92 -25.27 -9.92 37.81
N THR A 93 -25.37 -8.78 38.49
CA THR A 93 -24.32 -8.28 39.39
C THR A 93 -24.23 -9.19 40.61
N LYS A 94 -23.26 -10.12 40.61
CA LYS A 94 -22.87 -10.84 41.83
C LYS A 94 -22.01 -9.94 42.70
N THR A 95 -22.62 -9.41 43.77
CA THR A 95 -21.94 -8.84 44.94
C THR A 95 -21.41 -9.99 45.82
N PRO A 96 -20.23 -9.87 46.46
CA PRO A 96 -19.60 -10.96 47.20
C PRO A 96 -19.88 -10.87 48.70
N GLU A 97 -20.48 -11.90 49.32
CA GLU A 97 -20.38 -12.17 50.76
C GLU A 97 -20.37 -13.67 51.06
N GLU A 98 -19.81 -13.98 52.23
CA GLU A 98 -19.21 -15.21 52.72
C GLU A 98 -20.17 -16.29 53.23
N GLN A 99 -19.61 -17.51 53.25
CA GLN A 99 -19.76 -18.61 54.22
C GLN A 99 -21.13 -19.30 54.44
N ASP A 100 -21.10 -20.56 54.01
CA ASP A 100 -21.45 -21.78 54.73
C ASP A 100 -22.90 -22.29 54.86
N VAL A 101 -23.00 -23.58 54.45
CA VAL A 101 -23.77 -24.69 55.03
C VAL A 101 -25.22 -24.94 54.54
N VAL A 102 -25.28 -25.93 53.62
CA VAL A 102 -26.09 -27.18 53.71
C VAL A 102 -27.60 -27.14 53.32
N VAL A 103 -27.84 -27.74 52.14
CA VAL A 103 -28.84 -28.79 51.80
C VAL A 103 -30.20 -28.39 51.20
N LYS A 104 -30.32 -28.79 49.90
CA LYS A 104 -31.44 -29.43 49.14
C LYS A 104 -32.83 -28.76 49.24
N ALA A 105 -33.59 -28.60 48.16
CA ALA A 105 -33.69 -29.39 46.94
C ALA A 105 -34.42 -28.61 45.82
N THR A 106 -34.30 -29.18 44.62
CA THR A 106 -35.21 -29.07 43.46
C THR A 106 -35.37 -27.70 42.79
N VAL A 107 -34.82 -27.58 41.57
CA VAL A 107 -35.46 -27.12 40.31
C VAL A 107 -34.33 -26.66 39.36
N VAL A 108 -33.47 -27.58 38.88
CA VAL A 108 -32.55 -27.27 37.76
C VAL A 108 -32.26 -28.55 36.96
N LYS A 109 -33.25 -29.04 36.20
CA LYS A 109 -32.99 -30.00 35.11
C LYS A 109 -33.66 -29.60 33.79
N THR A 110 -34.44 -28.53 33.78
CA THR A 110 -35.09 -28.02 32.57
C THR A 110 -34.16 -27.15 31.73
N ASP A 111 -33.23 -26.40 32.32
CA ASP A 111 -32.44 -25.40 31.57
C ASP A 111 -31.21 -25.99 30.84
N ALA A 112 -30.53 -26.98 31.42
CA ALA A 112 -29.43 -27.67 30.73
C ALA A 112 -29.95 -28.56 29.59
N LEU A 113 -31.10 -29.21 29.80
CA LEU A 113 -31.76 -30.03 28.78
C LEU A 113 -32.39 -29.14 27.71
N ALA A 114 -32.90 -27.95 28.06
CA ALA A 114 -33.35 -26.96 27.09
C ALA A 114 -32.19 -26.41 26.26
N LYS A 115 -31.04 -26.08 26.86
CA LYS A 115 -29.84 -25.65 26.12
C LYS A 115 -29.30 -26.73 25.19
N VAL A 116 -29.26 -27.98 25.65
CA VAL A 116 -28.89 -29.12 24.80
C VAL A 116 -29.93 -29.33 23.68
N MET A 117 -31.23 -29.19 23.96
CA MET A 117 -32.28 -29.28 22.95
C MET A 117 -32.28 -28.09 21.99
N GLU A 118 -31.87 -26.90 22.41
CA GLU A 118 -31.75 -25.70 21.59
C GLU A 118 -30.47 -25.74 20.74
N GLN A 119 -29.40 -26.34 21.27
CA GLN A 119 -28.18 -26.66 20.53
C GLN A 119 -28.46 -27.76 19.50
N ILE A 120 -29.17 -28.84 19.87
CA ILE A 120 -29.61 -29.87 18.93
C ILE A 120 -30.57 -29.28 17.89
N LYS A 121 -31.47 -28.36 18.26
CA LYS A 121 -32.33 -27.66 17.28
C LYS A 121 -31.54 -26.74 16.36
N ARG A 122 -30.54 -26.00 16.86
CA ARG A 122 -29.65 -25.16 16.04
C ARG A 122 -28.76 -26.00 15.12
N GLU A 123 -28.21 -27.12 15.61
CA GLU A 123 -27.47 -28.08 14.79
C GLU A 123 -28.38 -28.78 13.78
N GLN A 124 -29.63 -29.10 14.13
CA GLN A 124 -30.63 -29.63 13.20
C GLN A 124 -31.15 -28.56 12.22
N GLU A 125 -31.14 -27.27 12.56
CA GLU A 125 -31.48 -26.16 11.67
C GLU A 125 -30.31 -25.85 10.71
N LEU A 126 -29.07 -25.84 11.19
CA LEU A 126 -27.86 -25.82 10.34
C LEU A 126 -27.79 -27.04 9.42
N ALA A 127 -28.14 -28.23 9.91
CA ALA A 127 -28.26 -29.45 9.11
C ALA A 127 -29.51 -29.49 8.20
N LYS A 128 -30.44 -28.54 8.33
CA LYS A 128 -31.56 -28.33 7.39
C LYS A 128 -31.22 -27.28 6.33
N VAL A 129 -30.36 -26.29 6.66
CA VAL A 129 -29.86 -25.26 5.75
C VAL A 129 -28.74 -25.81 4.87
N ILE A 130 -27.84 -26.60 5.44
CA ILE A 130 -27.01 -27.53 4.70
C ILE A 130 -27.95 -28.60 4.18
N LYS A 131 -28.35 -28.49 2.92
CA LYS A 131 -28.98 -29.63 2.25
C LYS A 131 -27.92 -30.74 2.28
N LYS A 132 -28.07 -31.69 3.19
CA LYS A 132 -27.13 -32.81 3.39
C LYS A 132 -26.79 -33.45 2.04
N ASP A 133 -27.80 -33.60 1.20
CA ASP A 133 -27.71 -34.09 -0.17
C ASP A 133 -26.79 -33.23 -1.07
N LYS A 134 -26.79 -31.90 -0.93
CA LYS A 134 -25.90 -31.01 -1.70
C LYS A 134 -24.45 -31.06 -1.24
N VAL A 135 -24.23 -31.15 0.07
CA VAL A 135 -22.88 -31.27 0.64
C VAL A 135 -22.28 -32.64 0.34
N GLU A 136 -23.08 -33.70 0.42
CA GLU A 136 -22.68 -35.04 -0.01
C GLU A 136 -22.35 -35.06 -1.50
N ALA A 137 -23.22 -34.50 -2.36
CA ALA A 137 -22.96 -34.41 -3.79
C ALA A 137 -21.70 -33.57 -4.12
N GLY A 138 -21.48 -32.45 -3.43
CA GLY A 138 -20.27 -31.65 -3.60
C GLY A 138 -18.99 -32.35 -3.13
N TYR A 139 -19.08 -33.18 -2.09
CA TYR A 139 -17.97 -34.01 -1.62
C TYR A 139 -17.64 -35.15 -2.59
N GLU A 140 -18.67 -35.82 -3.12
CA GLU A 140 -18.51 -36.85 -4.15
C GLU A 140 -17.84 -36.26 -5.41
N TYR A 141 -18.35 -35.14 -5.89
CA TYR A 141 -17.76 -34.44 -7.03
C TYR A 141 -16.30 -34.01 -6.77
N LEU A 142 -15.98 -33.48 -5.58
CA LEU A 142 -14.60 -33.13 -5.22
C LEU A 142 -13.65 -34.35 -5.24
N LEU A 143 -14.12 -35.52 -4.78
CA LEU A 143 -13.35 -36.75 -4.84
C LEU A 143 -13.13 -37.23 -6.29
N GLU A 144 -14.14 -37.09 -7.15
CA GLU A 144 -14.01 -37.40 -8.57
C GLU A 144 -13.04 -36.47 -9.27
N LEU A 145 -13.17 -35.16 -9.05
CA LEU A 145 -12.29 -34.13 -9.58
C LEU A 145 -10.81 -34.39 -9.20
N ARG A 146 -10.54 -34.89 -7.99
CA ARG A 146 -9.17 -35.25 -7.56
C ARG A 146 -8.62 -36.52 -8.19
N LYS A 147 -9.50 -37.44 -8.62
CA LYS A 147 -9.12 -38.70 -9.27
C LYS A 147 -8.85 -38.54 -10.76
N GLN A 148 -9.30 -37.43 -11.36
CA GLN A 148 -9.00 -37.13 -12.77
C GLN A 148 -7.49 -37.02 -12.99
N GLU A 149 -7.03 -37.53 -14.13
CA GLU A 149 -5.61 -37.45 -14.53
C GLU A 149 -5.23 -36.00 -14.86
N ASP A 150 -6.12 -35.29 -15.54
CA ASP A 150 -5.99 -33.85 -15.75
C ASP A 150 -6.43 -33.09 -14.49
N LYS A 151 -5.48 -32.36 -13.89
CA LYS A 151 -5.70 -31.54 -12.70
C LYS A 151 -5.80 -30.04 -13.04
N SER A 152 -5.81 -29.67 -14.31
CA SER A 152 -5.86 -28.27 -14.76
C SER A 152 -7.02 -27.51 -14.11
N LEU A 153 -8.24 -28.04 -14.24
CA LEU A 153 -9.46 -27.42 -13.68
C LEU A 153 -9.43 -27.34 -12.16
N TYR A 154 -8.98 -28.40 -11.49
CA TYR A 154 -8.85 -28.40 -10.04
C TYR A 154 -7.82 -27.38 -9.55
N ASN A 155 -6.67 -27.29 -10.20
CA ASN A 155 -5.62 -26.36 -9.83
C ASN A 155 -6.06 -24.91 -10.10
N ALA A 156 -6.64 -24.63 -11.26
CA ALA A 156 -7.13 -23.29 -11.62
C ALA A 156 -8.26 -22.82 -10.68
N SER A 157 -9.21 -23.70 -10.35
CA SER A 157 -10.32 -23.35 -9.44
C SER A 157 -9.88 -23.10 -8.00
N ARG A 158 -8.80 -23.77 -7.55
CA ARG A 158 -8.29 -23.66 -6.17
C ARG A 158 -7.78 -22.25 -5.80
N ASP A 159 -7.38 -21.45 -6.78
CA ASP A 159 -6.96 -20.06 -6.57
C ASP A 159 -8.14 -19.12 -6.22
N TYR A 160 -9.37 -19.62 -6.36
CA TYR A 160 -10.60 -18.86 -6.13
C TYR A 160 -11.55 -19.54 -5.15
N LEU A 161 -11.55 -20.86 -5.09
CA LEU A 161 -12.43 -21.67 -4.25
C LEU A 161 -11.63 -22.68 -3.44
N THR A 162 -11.87 -22.71 -2.14
CA THR A 162 -11.37 -23.77 -1.27
C THR A 162 -12.19 -25.06 -1.45
N ASP A 163 -11.60 -26.21 -1.12
CA ASP A 163 -12.31 -27.50 -1.07
C ASP A 163 -13.62 -27.40 -0.27
N GLY A 164 -13.57 -26.67 0.85
CA GLY A 164 -14.73 -26.44 1.71
C GLY A 164 -15.83 -25.65 1.00
N GLU A 165 -15.48 -24.66 0.19
CA GLU A 165 -16.45 -23.88 -0.57
C GLU A 165 -17.08 -24.69 -1.70
N ILE A 166 -16.32 -25.54 -2.39
CA ILE A 166 -16.85 -26.46 -3.41
C ILE A 166 -17.93 -27.35 -2.78
N VAL A 167 -17.63 -27.93 -1.61
CA VAL A 167 -18.53 -28.81 -0.86
C VAL A 167 -19.73 -28.05 -0.29
N LEU A 168 -19.52 -26.91 0.35
CA LEU A 168 -20.59 -26.13 1.01
C LEU A 168 -21.53 -25.47 0.01
N ARG A 169 -21.02 -25.02 -1.14
CA ARG A 169 -21.86 -24.50 -2.25
C ARG A 169 -22.59 -25.64 -2.97
N GLY A 170 -22.14 -26.88 -2.77
CA GLY A 170 -22.74 -28.08 -3.35
C GLY A 170 -22.55 -28.12 -4.87
N ILE A 171 -21.35 -27.79 -5.33
CA ILE A 171 -20.95 -27.82 -6.74
C ILE A 171 -20.87 -29.28 -7.17
N THR A 172 -21.57 -29.64 -8.25
CA THR A 172 -21.74 -31.04 -8.67
C THR A 172 -21.19 -31.35 -10.07
N SER A 173 -20.76 -30.32 -10.81
CA SER A 173 -20.22 -30.49 -12.16
C SER A 173 -19.06 -29.56 -12.45
N ASN A 174 -18.33 -29.89 -13.52
CA ASN A 174 -17.26 -29.04 -14.04
C ASN A 174 -17.79 -27.68 -14.49
N GLU A 175 -18.96 -27.64 -15.12
CA GLU A 175 -19.60 -26.40 -15.55
C GLU A 175 -19.94 -25.50 -14.35
N GLU A 176 -20.53 -26.04 -13.28
CA GLU A 176 -20.84 -25.28 -12.07
C GLU A 176 -19.56 -24.78 -11.37
N LEU A 177 -18.49 -25.59 -11.38
CA LEU A 177 -17.20 -25.21 -10.82
C LEU A 177 -16.57 -24.06 -11.62
N LYS A 178 -16.58 -24.15 -12.95
CA LYS A 178 -16.09 -23.11 -13.85
C LYS A 178 -16.87 -21.81 -13.68
N GLU A 179 -18.21 -21.88 -13.67
CA GLU A 179 -19.08 -20.72 -13.46
C GLU A 179 -18.80 -20.04 -12.11
N THR A 180 -18.69 -20.82 -11.04
CA THR A 180 -18.48 -20.27 -9.70
C THR A 180 -17.07 -19.67 -9.55
N ALA A 181 -16.04 -20.38 -10.02
CA ALA A 181 -14.65 -19.90 -9.92
C ALA A 181 -14.39 -18.70 -10.84
N SER A 182 -14.96 -18.70 -12.06
CA SER A 182 -14.86 -17.56 -12.98
C SER A 182 -15.54 -16.31 -12.42
N ALA A 183 -16.67 -16.45 -11.70
CA ALA A 183 -17.31 -15.32 -11.04
C ALA A 183 -16.42 -14.68 -9.96
N GLU A 184 -15.71 -15.49 -9.17
CA GLU A 184 -14.75 -15.00 -8.17
C GLU A 184 -13.51 -14.37 -8.85
N LEU A 185 -13.04 -14.94 -9.96
CA LEU A 185 -11.96 -14.37 -10.79
C LEU A 185 -12.36 -13.00 -11.34
N MET A 186 -13.54 -12.87 -11.94
CA MET A 186 -14.04 -11.60 -12.47
C MET A 186 -14.18 -10.52 -11.39
N GLY A 187 -14.42 -10.92 -10.13
CA GLY A 187 -14.38 -10.02 -8.98
C GLY A 187 -13.01 -9.37 -8.70
N LYS A 188 -11.93 -9.89 -9.30
CA LYS A 188 -10.55 -9.39 -9.17
C LYS A 188 -10.08 -8.49 -10.33
N PHE A 189 -10.97 -8.12 -11.27
CA PHE A 189 -10.61 -7.24 -12.39
C PHE A 189 -9.92 -5.94 -11.92
N GLY A 190 -8.88 -5.55 -12.66
CA GLY A 190 -7.99 -4.44 -12.32
C GLY A 190 -6.78 -4.83 -11.47
N ALA A 191 -6.73 -6.06 -10.96
CA ALA A 191 -5.62 -6.60 -10.19
C ALA A 191 -5.31 -8.07 -10.56
N LEU A 192 -5.65 -8.51 -11.77
CA LEU A 192 -5.37 -9.86 -12.23
C LEU A 192 -3.86 -10.09 -12.41
N SER A 193 -3.39 -11.24 -11.95
CA SER A 193 -2.04 -11.74 -12.25
C SER A 193 -2.01 -12.48 -13.58
N SER A 194 -0.81 -12.75 -14.09
CA SER A 194 -0.60 -13.61 -15.27
C SER A 194 -1.18 -15.01 -15.05
N GLN A 195 -1.09 -15.54 -13.82
CA GLN A 195 -1.69 -16.81 -13.45
C GLN A 195 -3.23 -16.73 -13.50
N ASP A 196 -3.84 -15.61 -13.08
CA ASP A 196 -5.29 -15.45 -13.17
C ASP A 196 -5.75 -15.44 -14.64
N MET A 197 -5.01 -14.79 -15.53
CA MET A 197 -5.30 -14.80 -16.97
C MET A 197 -5.18 -16.21 -17.57
N GLN A 198 -4.14 -16.97 -17.21
CA GLN A 198 -4.03 -18.39 -17.60
C GLN A 198 -5.17 -19.25 -17.05
N ASN A 199 -5.54 -19.04 -15.79
CA ASN A 199 -6.67 -19.74 -15.16
C ASN A 199 -7.98 -19.44 -15.91
N SER A 200 -8.16 -18.22 -16.43
CA SER A 200 -9.37 -17.85 -17.18
C SER A 200 -9.61 -18.70 -18.44
N GLN A 201 -8.54 -19.20 -19.08
CA GLN A 201 -8.64 -20.12 -20.21
C GLN A 201 -9.18 -21.49 -19.79
N VAL A 202 -8.76 -21.99 -18.62
CA VAL A 202 -9.23 -23.28 -18.06
C VAL A 202 -10.66 -23.17 -17.53
N LEU A 203 -11.01 -22.00 -16.98
CA LEU A 203 -12.32 -21.70 -16.42
C LEU A 203 -13.36 -21.25 -17.47
N ASP A 204 -13.02 -21.32 -18.76
CA ASP A 204 -13.86 -20.89 -19.90
C ASP A 204 -14.38 -19.44 -19.76
N CYS A 205 -13.57 -18.54 -19.20
CA CYS A 205 -13.91 -17.13 -19.03
C CYS A 205 -12.90 -16.13 -19.63
N LEU A 206 -12.01 -16.60 -20.51
CA LEU A 206 -10.99 -15.77 -21.15
C LEU A 206 -11.59 -14.62 -21.97
N ASP A 207 -12.73 -14.82 -22.63
CA ASP A 207 -13.40 -13.78 -23.42
C ASP A 207 -13.82 -12.60 -22.53
N GLN A 208 -14.31 -12.87 -21.33
CA GLN A 208 -14.69 -11.87 -20.35
C GLN A 208 -13.47 -11.10 -19.83
N VAL A 209 -12.30 -11.74 -19.72
CA VAL A 209 -11.05 -11.07 -19.36
C VAL A 209 -10.54 -10.18 -20.52
N CYS A 210 -10.75 -10.59 -21.77
CA CYS A 210 -10.48 -9.75 -22.94
C CYS A 210 -11.37 -8.48 -22.98
N ASP A 211 -12.52 -8.52 -22.29
CA ASP A 211 -13.42 -7.38 -22.10
C ASP A 211 -13.20 -6.67 -20.75
N SER A 212 -12.08 -6.95 -20.05
CA SER A 212 -11.74 -6.30 -18.78
C SER A 212 -11.67 -4.76 -18.93
N PRO A 213 -12.14 -3.98 -17.94
CA PRO A 213 -11.96 -2.53 -17.94
C PRO A 213 -10.49 -2.10 -17.82
N ASN A 214 -9.58 -3.00 -17.44
CA ASN A 214 -8.15 -2.72 -17.37
C ASN A 214 -7.47 -3.06 -18.70
N ALA A 215 -6.87 -2.06 -19.35
CA ALA A 215 -6.24 -2.22 -20.66
C ALA A 215 -5.08 -3.23 -20.67
N ALA A 216 -4.31 -3.33 -19.58
CA ALA A 216 -3.21 -4.29 -19.50
C ALA A 216 -3.73 -5.72 -19.49
N GLU A 217 -4.76 -5.99 -18.69
CA GLU A 217 -5.41 -7.29 -18.60
C GLU A 217 -6.06 -7.67 -19.94
N GLN A 218 -6.78 -6.72 -20.56
CA GLN A 218 -7.42 -6.91 -21.86
C GLN A 218 -6.40 -7.29 -22.95
N ILE A 219 -5.30 -6.56 -23.08
CA ILE A 219 -4.30 -6.83 -24.13
C ILE A 219 -3.58 -8.15 -23.85
N ALA A 220 -3.18 -8.41 -22.60
CA ALA A 220 -2.49 -9.63 -22.24
C ALA A 220 -3.40 -10.88 -22.42
N ALA A 221 -4.68 -10.78 -22.06
CA ALA A 221 -5.65 -11.85 -22.31
C ALA A 221 -5.92 -12.05 -23.82
N SER A 222 -5.99 -10.96 -24.60
CA SER A 222 -6.11 -11.04 -26.06
C SER A 222 -4.89 -11.76 -26.69
N SER A 223 -3.69 -11.51 -26.16
CA SER A 223 -2.46 -12.22 -26.54
C SER A 223 -2.56 -13.72 -26.21
N LEU A 224 -3.03 -14.06 -25.01
CA LEU A 224 -3.25 -15.45 -24.61
C LEU A 224 -4.29 -16.18 -25.49
N ARG A 225 -5.33 -15.46 -25.94
CA ARG A 225 -6.33 -15.98 -26.88
C ARG A 225 -5.77 -16.19 -28.29
N GLY A 226 -4.70 -15.49 -28.65
CA GLY A 226 -4.07 -15.54 -29.97
C GLY A 226 -4.68 -14.53 -30.96
N ASP A 227 -5.16 -13.38 -30.47
CA ASP A 227 -5.71 -12.33 -31.32
C ASP A 227 -4.62 -11.69 -32.20
N ASN A 228 -4.94 -11.42 -33.47
CA ASN A 228 -3.98 -10.87 -34.44
C ASN A 228 -3.72 -9.35 -34.27
N ASP A 229 -4.53 -8.64 -33.50
CA ASP A 229 -4.48 -7.18 -33.34
C ASP A 229 -3.75 -6.72 -32.06
N VAL A 230 -3.12 -7.66 -31.34
CA VAL A 230 -2.43 -7.41 -30.06
C VAL A 230 -1.31 -6.39 -30.21
N GLU A 231 -0.49 -6.51 -31.26
CA GLU A 231 0.62 -5.58 -31.49
C GLU A 231 0.13 -4.15 -31.73
N GLN A 232 -0.97 -3.98 -32.46
CA GLN A 232 -1.57 -2.67 -32.71
C GLN A 232 -2.18 -2.09 -31.42
N LYS A 233 -2.98 -2.90 -30.69
CA LYS A 233 -3.55 -2.48 -29.41
C LYS A 233 -2.47 -2.09 -28.40
N PHE A 234 -1.38 -2.86 -28.36
CA PHE A 234 -0.23 -2.55 -27.52
C PHE A 234 0.43 -1.24 -27.93
N SER A 235 0.69 -1.03 -29.22
CA SER A 235 1.26 0.22 -29.73
C SER A 235 0.38 1.43 -29.44
N ASP A 236 -0.95 1.28 -29.51
CA ASP A 236 -1.88 2.37 -29.18
C ASP A 236 -1.91 2.65 -27.68
N LEU A 237 -1.72 1.62 -26.84
CA LEU A 237 -1.63 1.76 -25.39
C LEU A 237 -0.30 2.39 -24.98
N SER A 238 0.84 1.96 -25.53
CA SER A 238 2.16 2.48 -25.18
C SER A 238 2.27 3.98 -25.45
N GLN A 239 1.66 4.48 -26.52
CA GLN A 239 1.59 5.91 -26.82
C GLN A 239 0.74 6.73 -25.85
N ARG A 240 -0.18 6.09 -25.12
CA ARG A 240 -1.14 6.78 -24.23
C ARG A 240 -0.81 6.62 -22.75
N ASP A 241 -0.27 5.47 -22.38
CA ASP A 241 0.03 5.06 -21.01
C ASP A 241 1.11 3.97 -21.03
N THR A 242 2.38 4.40 -20.97
CA THR A 242 3.56 3.55 -20.97
C THR A 242 3.62 2.63 -19.74
N SER A 243 3.11 3.05 -18.59
CA SER A 243 3.07 2.23 -17.37
C SER A 243 2.13 1.04 -17.51
N THR A 244 0.91 1.28 -17.99
CA THR A 244 -0.06 0.21 -18.23
C THR A 244 0.40 -0.70 -19.38
N ALA A 245 1.06 -0.15 -20.41
CA ALA A 245 1.69 -0.95 -21.46
C ALA A 245 2.82 -1.84 -20.92
N ALA A 246 3.70 -1.32 -20.06
CA ALA A 246 4.76 -2.11 -19.42
C ALA A 246 4.20 -3.29 -18.62
N ARG A 247 3.10 -3.06 -17.89
CA ARG A 247 2.39 -4.12 -17.19
C ARG A 247 1.81 -5.17 -18.15
N ALA A 248 1.19 -4.73 -19.25
CA ALA A 248 0.67 -5.63 -20.28
C ALA A 248 1.80 -6.51 -20.85
N LEU A 249 2.95 -5.90 -21.18
CA LEU A 249 4.11 -6.62 -21.70
C LEU A 249 4.62 -7.64 -20.68
N ARG A 250 4.75 -7.28 -19.40
CA ARG A 250 5.13 -8.24 -18.34
C ARG A 250 4.19 -9.45 -18.35
N HIS A 251 2.87 -9.22 -18.36
CA HIS A 251 1.92 -10.33 -18.35
C HIS A 251 2.06 -11.22 -19.58
N MET A 252 2.24 -10.64 -20.76
CA MET A 252 2.45 -11.40 -21.99
C MET A 252 3.74 -12.22 -21.98
N GLU A 253 4.83 -11.68 -21.41
CA GLU A 253 6.11 -12.35 -21.21
C GLU A 253 6.01 -13.50 -20.21
N GLU A 254 5.41 -13.27 -19.03
CA GLU A 254 5.22 -14.27 -17.98
C GLU A 254 4.35 -15.45 -18.46
N MET A 255 3.34 -15.17 -19.28
CA MET A 255 2.49 -16.20 -19.87
C MET A 255 3.12 -16.92 -21.06
N GLY A 256 4.24 -16.43 -21.60
CA GLY A 256 4.91 -17.03 -22.76
C GLY A 256 4.09 -16.91 -24.06
N THR A 257 3.27 -15.87 -24.19
CA THR A 257 2.35 -15.69 -25.34
C THR A 257 3.03 -15.10 -26.57
N LEU A 258 4.20 -14.49 -26.39
CA LEU A 258 4.94 -13.80 -27.45
C LEU A 258 6.10 -14.67 -27.94
N THR A 259 6.39 -14.59 -29.24
CA THR A 259 7.67 -15.07 -29.77
C THR A 259 8.81 -14.13 -29.35
N PRO A 260 10.08 -14.59 -29.34
CA PRO A 260 11.21 -13.73 -28.98
C PRO A 260 11.33 -12.47 -29.84
N ASP A 261 10.98 -12.56 -31.13
CA ASP A 261 11.01 -11.42 -32.05
C ASP A 261 9.90 -10.41 -31.73
N GLN A 262 8.69 -10.89 -31.43
CA GLN A 262 7.58 -10.04 -31.02
C GLN A 262 7.85 -9.36 -29.68
N GLN A 263 8.34 -10.12 -28.70
CA GLN A 263 8.73 -9.57 -27.40
C GLN A 263 9.72 -8.42 -27.57
N LYS A 264 10.77 -8.61 -28.37
CA LYS A 264 11.76 -7.57 -28.64
C LYS A 264 11.15 -6.37 -29.37
N ALA A 265 10.26 -6.60 -30.33
CA ALA A 265 9.61 -5.51 -31.08
C ALA A 265 8.69 -4.66 -30.19
N LEU A 266 7.86 -5.29 -29.35
CA LEU A 266 6.98 -4.60 -28.42
C LEU A 266 7.78 -3.88 -27.33
N ASP A 267 8.85 -4.50 -26.83
CA ASP A 267 9.75 -3.88 -25.87
C ASP A 267 10.41 -2.62 -26.44
N GLN A 268 11.00 -2.72 -27.63
CA GLN A 268 11.59 -1.55 -28.30
C GLN A 268 10.54 -0.46 -28.54
N LYS A 269 9.34 -0.84 -28.98
CA LYS A 269 8.25 0.10 -29.22
C LYS A 269 7.85 0.84 -27.94
N LEU A 270 7.75 0.12 -26.82
CA LEU A 270 7.47 0.71 -25.52
C LEU A 270 8.58 1.67 -25.08
N GLN A 271 9.85 1.28 -25.26
CA GLN A 271 10.99 2.14 -24.95
C GLN A 271 10.98 3.42 -25.79
N ASP A 272 10.68 3.31 -27.09
CA ASP A 272 10.61 4.46 -28.00
C ASP A 272 9.51 5.47 -27.62
N ASP A 273 8.43 4.99 -26.99
CA ASP A 273 7.30 5.81 -26.53
C ASP A 273 7.50 6.40 -25.13
N LEU A 274 8.58 6.06 -24.41
CA LEU A 274 8.90 6.69 -23.12
C LEU A 274 9.23 8.18 -23.32
N ASP A 275 8.61 9.04 -22.52
CA ASP A 275 8.79 10.49 -22.62
C ASP A 275 9.84 11.05 -21.65
N ASP A 276 9.99 10.44 -20.47
CA ASP A 276 10.83 10.97 -19.40
C ASP A 276 11.31 9.92 -18.38
N LEU A 277 12.07 10.40 -17.39
CA LEU A 277 12.68 9.56 -16.36
C LEU A 277 11.64 8.92 -15.41
N SER A 278 10.48 9.55 -15.21
CA SER A 278 9.42 8.98 -14.39
C SER A 278 8.86 7.73 -15.07
N GLU A 279 8.57 7.83 -16.37
CA GLU A 279 8.09 6.71 -17.17
C GLU A 279 9.14 5.60 -17.30
N ALA A 280 10.42 5.95 -17.49
CA ALA A 280 11.52 4.99 -17.47
C ALA A 280 11.61 4.24 -16.12
N ALA A 281 11.28 4.90 -15.01
CA ALA A 281 11.23 4.27 -13.69
C ALA A 281 9.99 3.37 -13.51
N ASP A 282 8.85 3.70 -14.11
CA ASP A 282 7.69 2.80 -14.17
C ASP A 282 7.95 1.58 -15.05
N TYR A 283 8.56 1.75 -16.22
CA TYR A 283 9.05 0.68 -17.07
C TYR A 283 9.96 -0.27 -16.29
N ALA A 284 10.97 0.28 -15.60
CA ALA A 284 11.92 -0.51 -14.83
C ALA A 284 11.28 -1.27 -13.67
N LYS A 285 10.28 -0.67 -13.02
CA LYS A 285 9.51 -1.31 -11.95
C LYS A 285 8.66 -2.47 -12.46
N GLU A 286 7.99 -2.31 -13.59
CA GLU A 286 7.10 -3.36 -14.12
C GLU A 286 7.90 -4.47 -14.79
N LEU A 287 8.97 -4.18 -15.55
CA LEU A 287 9.70 -5.19 -16.34
C LEU A 287 11.00 -5.70 -15.68
N GLY A 288 11.45 -5.08 -14.58
CA GLY A 288 12.66 -5.50 -13.87
C GLY A 288 13.96 -5.28 -14.65
N ARG A 289 13.93 -4.48 -15.72
CA ARG A 289 15.09 -4.11 -16.56
C ARG A 289 15.11 -2.62 -16.85
N VAL A 290 16.29 -2.07 -17.11
CA VAL A 290 16.46 -0.65 -17.49
C VAL A 290 16.19 -0.50 -19.00
N PRO A 291 15.51 0.55 -19.47
CA PRO A 291 15.33 0.76 -20.91
C PRO A 291 16.67 1.15 -21.57
N ASP A 292 16.90 0.71 -22.81
CA ASP A 292 18.17 0.92 -23.53
C ASP A 292 18.42 2.41 -23.82
N ASN A 293 17.35 3.21 -23.89
CA ASN A 293 17.40 4.66 -24.10
C ASN A 293 17.43 5.48 -22.79
N ILE A 294 17.74 4.87 -21.64
CA ILE A 294 17.78 5.55 -20.33
C ILE A 294 18.65 6.81 -20.33
N ASP A 295 19.77 6.81 -21.05
CA ASP A 295 20.70 7.94 -21.13
C ASP A 295 20.02 9.22 -21.65
N LYS A 296 19.06 9.08 -22.58
CA LYS A 296 18.24 10.19 -23.08
C LYS A 296 17.43 10.79 -21.94
N HIS A 297 16.78 9.95 -21.14
CA HIS A 297 15.92 10.40 -20.04
C HIS A 297 16.72 11.00 -18.89
N ILE A 298 17.92 10.49 -18.61
CA ILE A 298 18.87 11.07 -17.65
C ILE A 298 19.30 12.47 -18.10
N LYS A 299 19.63 12.62 -19.40
CA LYS A 299 20.02 13.90 -19.98
C LYS A 299 18.91 14.95 -19.96
N ASP A 300 17.67 14.55 -20.17
CA ASP A 300 16.53 15.48 -20.19
C ASP A 300 16.01 15.81 -18.78
N ALA A 301 16.38 15.02 -17.75
CA ALA A 301 15.87 15.16 -16.39
C ALA A 301 16.10 16.55 -15.75
N PRO A 302 17.27 17.21 -15.89
CA PRO A 302 17.53 18.50 -15.24
C PRO A 302 16.60 19.63 -15.69
N GLN A 303 15.96 19.49 -16.86
CA GLN A 303 15.03 20.48 -17.41
C GLN A 303 13.57 20.22 -17.02
N LYS A 304 13.25 19.00 -16.57
CA LYS A 304 11.87 18.54 -16.32
C LYS A 304 11.53 18.35 -14.85
N PHE A 305 12.52 17.98 -14.03
CA PHE A 305 12.29 17.55 -12.65
C PHE A 305 13.17 18.31 -11.68
N SER A 306 12.74 18.36 -10.41
CA SER A 306 13.65 18.70 -9.32
C SER A 306 14.66 17.57 -9.10
N LEU A 307 15.83 17.89 -8.54
CA LEU A 307 16.83 16.86 -8.22
C LEU A 307 16.27 15.81 -7.26
N SER A 308 15.42 16.20 -6.30
CA SER A 308 14.78 15.23 -5.40
C SER A 308 13.85 14.26 -6.13
N ASP A 309 12.99 14.74 -7.04
CA ASP A 309 12.10 13.86 -7.81
C ASP A 309 12.91 12.92 -8.72
N ALA A 310 13.91 13.46 -9.42
CA ALA A 310 14.81 12.66 -10.25
C ALA A 310 15.56 11.59 -9.44
N ALA A 311 15.98 11.90 -8.21
CA ALA A 311 16.60 10.95 -7.31
C ALA A 311 15.64 9.86 -6.82
N GLU A 312 14.36 10.18 -6.61
CA GLU A 312 13.34 9.18 -6.30
C GLU A 312 13.13 8.21 -7.46
N PHE A 313 13.11 8.71 -8.71
CA PHE A 313 13.04 7.86 -9.89
C PHE A 313 14.29 6.96 -10.04
N ALA A 314 15.48 7.52 -9.83
CA ALA A 314 16.73 6.77 -9.82
C ALA A 314 16.73 5.65 -8.77
N LYS A 315 16.22 5.96 -7.57
CA LYS A 315 16.07 4.98 -6.49
C LYS A 315 15.11 3.86 -6.87
N LYS A 316 13.96 4.20 -7.47
CA LYS A 316 12.97 3.22 -7.94
C LYS A 316 13.55 2.29 -9.02
N ILE A 317 14.32 2.84 -9.95
CA ILE A 317 15.06 2.05 -10.96
C ILE A 317 16.05 1.10 -10.29
N LYS A 318 16.84 1.60 -9.33
CA LYS A 318 17.81 0.79 -8.59
C LYS A 318 17.17 -0.32 -7.77
N GLU A 319 16.06 -0.04 -7.08
CA GLU A 319 15.33 -1.03 -6.29
C GLU A 319 14.74 -2.13 -7.17
N SER A 320 14.38 -1.81 -8.41
CA SER A 320 13.72 -2.75 -9.33
C SER A 320 14.70 -3.54 -10.20
N THR A 321 15.85 -2.94 -10.56
CA THR A 321 16.80 -3.50 -11.55
C THR A 321 18.19 -3.76 -10.98
N GLY A 322 18.53 -3.16 -9.83
CA GLY A 322 19.88 -3.16 -9.26
C GLY A 322 20.81 -2.08 -9.84
N THR A 323 20.44 -1.39 -10.92
CA THR A 323 21.27 -0.38 -11.58
C THR A 323 21.14 0.98 -10.90
N ASP A 324 22.27 1.59 -10.49
CA ASP A 324 22.30 2.90 -9.86
C ASP A 324 22.68 3.98 -10.89
N ILE A 325 21.72 4.80 -11.28
CA ILE A 325 21.90 5.89 -12.27
C ILE A 325 22.12 7.27 -11.62
N MET A 326 22.25 7.34 -10.30
CA MET A 326 22.26 8.62 -9.59
C MET A 326 23.52 9.45 -9.89
N ASP A 327 24.66 8.79 -10.10
CA ASP A 327 25.91 9.51 -10.39
C ASP A 327 25.84 10.16 -11.78
N ASP A 328 25.27 9.47 -12.78
CA ASP A 328 25.02 9.99 -14.13
C ASP A 328 24.01 11.14 -14.11
N LEU A 329 22.96 11.04 -13.28
CA LEU A 329 22.03 12.14 -13.07
C LEU A 329 22.72 13.37 -12.48
N LEU A 330 23.52 13.22 -11.43
CA LEU A 330 24.25 14.34 -10.82
C LEU A 330 25.22 14.99 -11.81
N GLU A 331 25.85 14.21 -12.69
CA GLU A 331 26.66 14.74 -13.79
C GLU A 331 25.83 15.60 -14.73
N GLN A 332 24.66 15.14 -15.18
CA GLN A 332 23.80 15.92 -16.07
C GLN A 332 23.25 17.20 -15.43
N TYR A 333 22.89 17.17 -14.14
CA TYR A 333 22.52 18.38 -13.40
C TYR A 333 23.67 19.37 -13.28
N ASP A 334 24.91 18.90 -13.09
CA ASP A 334 26.09 19.76 -13.02
C ASP A 334 26.45 20.39 -14.37
N GLU A 335 26.43 19.60 -15.44
CA GLU A 335 26.70 20.07 -16.81
C GLU A 335 25.70 21.11 -17.27
N GLN A 336 24.42 20.95 -16.92
CA GLN A 336 23.33 21.82 -17.36
C GLN A 336 22.93 22.89 -16.33
N TYR A 337 23.71 23.04 -15.25
CA TYR A 337 23.41 23.99 -14.17
C TYR A 337 23.19 25.40 -14.70
N ASP A 338 24.13 25.92 -15.50
CA ASP A 338 24.07 27.27 -16.05
C ASP A 338 23.07 27.43 -17.21
N SER A 339 22.51 26.32 -17.70
CA SER A 339 21.52 26.28 -18.79
C SER A 339 20.10 25.98 -18.31
N GLY A 340 19.79 26.25 -17.03
CA GLY A 340 18.44 26.18 -16.48
C GLY A 340 18.24 25.11 -15.39
N ALA A 341 19.19 24.21 -15.18
CA ALA A 341 19.05 23.23 -14.09
C ALA A 341 19.21 23.88 -12.70
N ASP A 342 19.77 25.09 -12.61
CA ASP A 342 19.81 25.92 -11.40
C ASP A 342 18.42 26.16 -10.78
N GLN A 343 17.35 26.15 -11.57
CA GLN A 343 15.98 26.30 -11.07
C GLN A 343 15.42 25.04 -10.39
N ASN A 344 16.07 23.90 -10.64
CA ASN A 344 15.64 22.57 -10.24
C ASN A 344 16.57 21.92 -9.19
N VAL A 345 17.57 22.65 -8.73
CA VAL A 345 18.52 22.21 -7.70
C VAL A 345 18.50 23.21 -6.55
N ASP A 346 18.51 22.72 -5.33
CA ASP A 346 18.75 23.55 -4.14
C ASP A 346 19.64 22.81 -3.13
N LEU A 347 20.18 23.56 -2.16
CA LEU A 347 21.07 23.01 -1.13
C LEU A 347 20.41 21.88 -0.31
N ARG A 348 19.11 21.97 -0.05
CA ARG A 348 18.40 20.92 0.70
C ARG A 348 18.35 19.63 -0.12
N GLN A 349 18.00 19.71 -1.40
CA GLN A 349 17.98 18.57 -2.31
C GLN A 349 19.36 17.94 -2.44
N LEU A 350 20.42 18.75 -2.53
CA LEU A 350 21.81 18.28 -2.56
C LEU A 350 22.23 17.58 -1.26
N ALA A 351 21.74 18.03 -0.10
CA ALA A 351 22.03 17.36 1.16
C ALA A 351 21.26 16.05 1.34
N GLU A 352 20.00 16.00 0.89
CA GLU A 352 19.17 14.78 0.88
C GLU A 352 19.77 13.71 -0.05
N ASN A 353 20.39 14.14 -1.16
CA ASN A 353 20.97 13.28 -2.19
C ASN A 353 22.51 13.29 -2.19
N ALA A 354 23.12 13.46 -1.01
CA ALA A 354 24.55 13.63 -0.89
C ALA A 354 25.35 12.40 -1.32
N ARG A 355 26.35 12.60 -2.19
CA ARG A 355 27.24 11.55 -2.69
C ARG A 355 28.71 11.96 -2.70
N GLN A 356 29.57 10.97 -2.85
CA GLN A 356 31.02 11.18 -3.00
C GLN A 356 31.42 11.29 -4.48
N SER A 357 30.72 12.13 -5.24
CA SER A 357 31.04 12.39 -6.65
C SER A 357 31.57 13.83 -6.82
N GLU A 358 32.35 14.06 -7.88
CA GLU A 358 32.82 15.41 -8.20
C GLU A 358 31.66 16.32 -8.64
N SER A 359 30.70 15.80 -9.41
CA SER A 359 29.51 16.53 -9.85
C SER A 359 28.68 17.04 -8.67
N TRP A 360 28.49 16.23 -7.63
CA TRP A 360 27.81 16.68 -6.40
C TRP A 360 28.58 17.81 -5.69
N LYS A 361 29.90 17.70 -5.58
CA LYS A 361 30.73 18.74 -4.94
C LYS A 361 30.67 20.05 -5.72
N SER A 362 30.68 19.96 -7.05
CA SER A 362 30.54 21.08 -7.98
C SER A 362 29.18 21.75 -7.82
N LEU A 363 28.09 20.98 -7.84
CA LEU A 363 26.73 21.49 -7.61
C LEU A 363 26.57 22.22 -6.28
N VAL A 364 27.11 21.67 -5.19
CA VAL A 364 27.10 22.35 -3.88
C VAL A 364 27.85 23.69 -3.92
N GLU A 365 28.96 23.76 -4.66
CA GLU A 365 29.74 24.99 -4.80
C GLU A 365 29.03 26.02 -5.70
N LYS A 366 28.46 25.59 -6.83
CA LYS A 366 27.67 26.41 -7.75
C LYS A 366 26.43 26.99 -7.05
N GLU A 367 25.69 26.16 -6.33
CA GLU A 367 24.49 26.59 -5.61
C GLU A 367 24.82 27.59 -4.48
N ALA A 368 25.88 27.35 -3.72
CA ALA A 368 26.33 28.33 -2.73
C ALA A 368 26.75 29.66 -3.37
N GLN A 369 27.37 29.62 -4.56
CA GLN A 369 27.70 30.83 -5.31
C GLN A 369 26.44 31.53 -5.84
N SER A 370 25.48 30.80 -6.40
CA SER A 370 24.19 31.33 -6.86
C SER A 370 23.43 32.04 -5.74
N ILE A 371 23.43 31.49 -4.53
CA ILE A 371 22.86 32.12 -3.33
C ILE A 371 23.61 33.42 -2.97
N LEU A 372 24.95 33.43 -3.07
CA LEU A 372 25.75 34.63 -2.82
C LEU A 372 25.45 35.74 -3.82
N ASP A 373 25.39 35.40 -5.11
CA ASP A 373 25.14 36.34 -6.19
C ASP A 373 23.70 36.87 -6.11
N SER A 374 22.75 35.99 -5.78
CA SER A 374 21.36 36.36 -5.52
C SER A 374 21.23 37.35 -4.37
N ALA A 375 22.09 37.27 -3.34
CA ALA A 375 22.04 38.17 -2.20
C ALA A 375 22.26 39.64 -2.60
N ASP A 376 23.12 39.90 -3.60
CA ASP A 376 23.44 41.27 -4.06
C ASP A 376 22.25 42.00 -4.68
N SER A 377 21.27 41.24 -5.19
CA SER A 377 20.03 41.79 -5.73
C SER A 377 18.96 42.09 -4.67
N ARG A 378 19.17 41.68 -3.40
CA ARG A 378 18.18 41.81 -2.32
C ARG A 378 18.34 43.14 -1.56
N SER A 379 17.25 43.60 -0.96
CA SER A 379 17.24 44.81 -0.11
C SER A 379 18.03 44.65 1.20
N SER A 380 18.17 43.41 1.69
CA SER A 380 18.93 43.07 2.90
C SER A 380 19.82 41.84 2.68
N PRO A 381 20.97 41.98 1.97
CA PRO A 381 21.81 40.85 1.56
C PRO A 381 22.33 40.01 2.74
N SER A 382 22.82 40.65 3.80
CA SER A 382 23.35 39.95 4.99
C SER A 382 22.28 39.12 5.70
N ASP A 383 21.06 39.64 5.85
CA ASP A 383 19.98 38.91 6.53
C ASP A 383 19.44 37.74 5.68
N PHE A 384 19.42 37.90 4.35
CA PHE A 384 19.12 36.82 3.42
C PHE A 384 20.11 35.65 3.59
N LEU A 385 21.41 35.93 3.58
CA LEU A 385 22.45 34.91 3.74
C LEU A 385 22.41 34.25 5.13
N ARG A 386 22.11 35.02 6.18
CA ARG A 386 21.87 34.45 7.53
C ARG A 386 20.69 33.50 7.54
N SER A 387 19.59 33.85 6.87
CA SER A 387 18.42 32.97 6.74
C SER A 387 18.78 31.70 5.99
N ALA A 388 19.52 31.80 4.88
CA ALA A 388 19.98 30.65 4.11
C ALA A 388 20.88 29.72 4.95
N LEU A 389 21.81 30.26 5.74
CA LEU A 389 22.62 29.49 6.68
C LEU A 389 21.77 28.76 7.72
N ALA A 390 20.81 29.45 8.33
CA ALA A 390 19.94 28.87 9.34
C ALA A 390 19.05 27.74 8.78
N GLN A 391 18.57 27.89 7.55
CA GLN A 391 17.79 26.87 6.85
C GLN A 391 18.62 25.63 6.51
N ASN A 392 19.89 25.81 6.16
CA ASN A 392 20.76 24.72 5.70
C ASN A 392 21.55 24.01 6.81
N GLN A 393 21.70 24.62 7.98
CA GLN A 393 22.41 24.02 9.11
C GLN A 393 21.89 22.63 9.53
N PRO A 394 20.58 22.36 9.61
CA PRO A 394 20.08 21.04 10.02
C PRO A 394 20.47 19.92 9.06
N HIS A 395 20.71 20.24 7.78
CA HIS A 395 20.95 19.26 6.72
C HIS A 395 22.36 18.64 6.75
N GLU A 396 23.32 19.27 7.43
CA GLU A 396 24.68 18.71 7.62
C GLU A 396 24.64 17.30 8.27
N LYS A 397 23.63 17.04 9.11
CA LYS A 397 23.44 15.74 9.78
C LYS A 397 23.12 14.61 8.82
N ASN A 398 22.57 14.92 7.64
CA ASN A 398 22.15 13.93 6.64
C ASN A 398 23.31 13.50 5.72
N LEU A 399 24.47 14.17 5.81
CA LEU A 399 25.60 13.90 4.92
C LEU A 399 26.30 12.57 5.29
N PRO A 400 26.51 11.66 4.32
CA PRO A 400 26.93 10.29 4.58
C PRO A 400 28.41 10.16 4.95
N SER A 401 29.27 11.11 4.55
CA SER A 401 30.72 11.00 4.73
C SER A 401 31.37 12.26 5.29
N GLN A 402 32.56 12.10 5.87
CA GLN A 402 33.36 13.22 6.35
C GLN A 402 33.77 14.18 5.22
N ASP A 403 34.02 13.65 4.02
CA ASP A 403 34.41 14.49 2.88
C ASP A 403 33.22 15.28 2.32
N ALA A 404 32.02 14.69 2.28
CA ALA A 404 30.79 15.43 1.98
C ALA A 404 30.55 16.54 3.01
N LYS A 405 30.74 16.25 4.30
CA LYS A 405 30.66 17.26 5.37
C LYS A 405 31.68 18.38 5.21
N LYS A 406 32.93 18.07 4.85
CA LYS A 406 33.95 19.09 4.59
C LYS A 406 33.55 20.01 3.42
N GLN A 407 33.08 19.43 2.31
CA GLN A 407 32.66 20.23 1.15
C GLN A 407 31.44 21.09 1.50
N TRP A 408 30.46 20.52 2.18
CA TRP A 408 29.29 21.26 2.67
C TRP A 408 29.70 22.41 3.60
N ASN A 409 30.56 22.14 4.58
CA ASN A 409 31.05 23.16 5.51
C ASN A 409 31.87 24.23 4.80
N LYS A 410 32.64 23.90 3.76
CA LYS A 410 33.32 24.89 2.92
C LYS A 410 32.30 25.82 2.23
N ALA A 411 31.22 25.27 1.68
CA ALA A 411 30.15 26.06 1.06
C ALA A 411 29.41 26.93 2.09
N MET A 412 29.05 26.38 3.26
CA MET A 412 28.42 27.12 4.35
C MET A 412 29.32 28.24 4.89
N GLN A 413 30.63 27.98 4.99
CA GLN A 413 31.60 28.99 5.37
C GLN A 413 31.63 30.16 4.38
N LYS A 414 31.57 29.91 3.06
CA LYS A 414 31.47 30.97 2.06
C LYS A 414 30.21 31.83 2.25
N LEU A 415 29.06 31.21 2.58
CA LEU A 415 27.84 31.94 2.88
C LEU A 415 27.98 32.80 4.16
N ALA A 416 28.67 32.27 5.18
CA ALA A 416 28.94 32.99 6.42
C ALA A 416 29.86 34.20 6.22
N ASP A 417 30.96 34.01 5.47
CA ASP A 417 31.89 35.09 5.11
C ASP A 417 31.17 36.15 4.27
N GLY A 418 30.40 35.73 3.25
CA GLY A 418 29.60 36.65 2.43
C GLY A 418 28.54 37.42 3.22
N ALA A 419 27.94 36.82 4.25
CA ALA A 419 26.98 37.51 5.12
C ALA A 419 27.66 38.63 5.95
N VAL A 420 28.89 38.39 6.39
CA VAL A 420 29.72 39.35 7.14
C VAL A 420 30.14 40.50 6.25
N GLU A 421 30.70 40.21 5.07
CA GLU A 421 31.14 41.22 4.09
C GLU A 421 29.99 42.16 3.67
N LYS A 422 28.78 41.63 3.53
CA LYS A 422 27.58 42.39 3.12
C LYS A 422 26.84 43.03 4.30
N SER A 423 27.43 43.09 5.50
CA SER A 423 26.82 43.70 6.68
C SER A 423 26.94 45.25 6.64
N PRO A 424 25.82 46.00 6.61
CA PRO A 424 25.84 47.46 6.38
C PRO A 424 26.37 48.28 7.56
N THR A 425 26.33 47.74 8.78
CA THR A 425 26.77 48.46 9.98
C THR A 425 27.54 47.55 10.93
N LYS A 426 28.37 48.15 11.79
CA LYS A 426 29.11 47.43 12.84
C LYS A 426 28.21 46.65 13.81
N SER A 427 26.99 47.17 14.06
CA SER A 427 26.01 46.46 14.90
C SER A 427 25.48 45.23 14.18
N HIS A 428 25.14 45.36 12.90
CA HIS A 428 24.70 44.24 12.05
C HIS A 428 25.78 43.18 11.94
N LEU A 429 27.01 43.58 11.64
CA LEU A 429 28.18 42.71 11.59
C LEU A 429 28.34 41.86 12.86
N ARG A 430 28.27 42.48 14.04
CA ARG A 430 28.33 41.76 15.33
C ARG A 430 27.19 40.76 15.49
N GLN A 431 25.98 41.11 15.04
CA GLN A 431 24.84 40.19 15.07
C GLN A 431 25.02 39.03 14.08
N THR A 432 25.53 39.30 12.87
CA THR A 432 25.82 38.31 11.84
C THR A 432 26.88 37.32 12.28
N VAL A 433 28.02 37.80 12.80
CA VAL A 433 29.08 36.94 13.36
C VAL A 433 28.54 36.07 14.50
N LYS A 434 27.77 36.66 15.42
CA LYS A 434 27.15 35.92 16.53
C LYS A 434 26.15 34.86 16.03
N HIS A 435 25.42 35.16 14.96
CA HIS A 435 24.46 34.24 14.37
C HIS A 435 25.16 33.07 13.66
N ALA A 436 26.13 33.35 12.79
CA ALA A 436 26.91 32.32 12.09
C ALA A 436 27.66 31.41 13.08
N SER A 437 28.31 31.99 14.10
CA SER A 437 29.02 31.24 15.14
C SER A 437 28.10 30.29 15.92
N ARG A 438 26.84 30.69 16.18
CA ARG A 438 25.83 29.80 16.82
C ARG A 438 25.45 28.61 15.95
N LEU A 439 25.56 28.76 14.63
CA LEU A 439 25.31 27.69 13.65
C LEU A 439 26.56 26.83 13.38
N GLY A 440 27.67 27.10 14.06
CA GLY A 440 28.93 26.35 13.91
C GLY A 440 29.83 26.86 12.78
N GLN A 441 29.45 27.94 12.09
CA GLN A 441 30.24 28.55 11.01
C GLN A 441 30.87 29.84 11.53
N VAL A 442 32.13 29.80 11.94
CA VAL A 442 32.85 30.98 12.43
C VAL A 442 33.40 31.73 11.21
N PRO A 443 32.93 32.95 10.90
CA PRO A 443 33.43 33.69 9.75
C PRO A 443 34.96 33.88 9.79
N SER A 444 35.61 33.87 8.64
CA SER A 444 37.07 33.98 8.56
C SER A 444 37.54 35.37 8.99
N GLU A 445 38.75 35.47 9.57
CA GLU A 445 39.30 36.76 10.04
C GLU A 445 39.49 37.80 8.94
N LYS A 446 39.51 37.36 7.68
CA LYS A 446 39.67 38.23 6.50
C LYS A 446 38.37 38.85 6.01
N ALA A 447 37.23 38.23 6.34
CA ALA A 447 35.87 38.74 6.08
C ALA A 447 35.45 39.68 7.20
#